data_AF-A0A838WCN6-F1
#
_entry.id   AF-A0A838WCN6-F1
#
_cell.length_a   1.000
_cell.length_b   1.000
_cell.length_c   1.000
_cell.angle_alpha   90.00
_cell.angle_beta   90.00
_cell.angle_gamma   90.00
#
_symmetry.space_group_name_H-M   'P 1'
#
loop_
_entity.id
_entity.type
_entity.pdbx_description
1 polymer ?
#
loop_
_entity_poly.entity_id
_entity_poly.type
_entity_poly.pdbx_seq_one_letter_code
_entity_poly.pdbx_strand_id
1 'polypeptide(L)'
;GESKATVTARSYIEELISSVGKLDEFAATVRKDPDISTVGAAKKIKERALLYRRHVATVIDGQHAIFVATERKREIGQLFDRLFAVPSSQHEILLMASVRDHVARLPASERTSFLSAYAGDRMLAAAIATAPPYLVGLDAQRRDMFLDMAKRRIHPDEVAELEEIDQAVAEVYRSVQEAEKMLAEVADLRVARDGETWLARHEEDTTKRREGDVRDPVGDLVAEAERMLDVATDKAPPPKQEETPAGDPPPAAVPAVPAEGDGPAAA
;
A
#
# COMPACT_ATOMS: atom_id res chain seq x y z
N GLY A 1 -17.47 17.04 7.58
CA GLY A 1 -17.89 17.53 6.25
C GLY A 1 -17.10 16.75 5.22
N GLU A 2 -17.68 16.39 4.08
CA GLU A 2 -16.98 15.59 3.06
C GLU A 2 -15.67 16.27 2.63
N SER A 3 -14.57 15.51 2.56
CA SER A 3 -13.29 16.06 2.13
C SER A 3 -13.36 16.53 0.68
N LYS A 4 -12.57 17.56 0.34
CA LYS A 4 -12.46 18.06 -1.04
C LYS A 4 -12.05 16.94 -2.01
N ALA A 5 -11.18 16.04 -1.60
CA ALA A 5 -10.75 14.90 -2.41
C ALA A 5 -11.92 13.95 -2.71
N THR A 6 -12.78 13.68 -1.72
CA THR A 6 -13.97 12.84 -1.86
C THR A 6 -14.98 13.47 -2.83
N VAL A 7 -15.21 14.78 -2.73
CA VAL A 7 -16.08 15.53 -3.67
C VAL A 7 -15.52 15.47 -5.09
N THR A 8 -14.21 15.68 -5.26
CA THR A 8 -13.54 15.58 -6.57
C THR A 8 -13.64 14.18 -7.14
N ALA A 9 -13.45 13.13 -6.33
CA ALA A 9 -13.59 11.74 -6.75
C ALA A 9 -15.02 11.41 -7.23
N ARG A 10 -16.06 11.91 -6.53
CA ARG A 10 -17.46 11.69 -6.93
C ARG A 10 -17.79 12.37 -8.27
N SER A 11 -17.46 13.65 -8.41
CA SER A 11 -17.69 14.42 -9.66
C SER A 11 -17.06 13.73 -10.87
N TYR A 12 -15.94 13.06 -10.64
CA TYR A 12 -15.19 12.36 -11.66
C TYR A 12 -15.83 11.03 -12.06
N ILE A 13 -16.33 10.26 -11.09
CA ILE A 13 -17.10 9.04 -11.35
C ILE A 13 -18.36 9.38 -12.15
N GLU A 14 -19.01 10.50 -11.85
CA GLU A 14 -20.16 10.99 -12.62
C GLU A 14 -19.80 11.34 -14.07
N GLU A 15 -18.64 11.96 -14.31
CA GLU A 15 -18.15 12.29 -15.66
C GLU A 15 -17.79 11.03 -16.47
N LEU A 16 -17.23 10.01 -15.80
CA LEU A 16 -16.99 8.67 -16.38
C LEU A 16 -18.29 8.02 -16.84
N ILE A 17 -19.29 7.94 -15.94
CA ILE A 17 -20.60 7.37 -16.24
C ILE A 17 -21.25 8.12 -17.41
N SER A 18 -21.19 9.46 -17.41
CA SER A 18 -21.70 10.29 -18.51
C SER A 18 -21.02 9.98 -19.84
N SER A 19 -19.70 9.79 -19.84
CA SER A 19 -18.92 9.51 -21.05
C SER A 19 -19.26 8.15 -21.65
N VAL A 20 -19.40 7.12 -20.80
CA VAL A 20 -19.84 5.78 -21.23
C VAL A 20 -21.26 5.84 -21.80
N GLY A 21 -22.19 6.52 -21.12
CA GLY A 21 -23.57 6.68 -21.59
C GLY A 21 -23.66 7.38 -22.95
N LYS A 22 -22.88 8.45 -23.17
CA LYS A 22 -22.81 9.15 -24.47
C LYS A 22 -22.28 8.26 -25.59
N LEU A 23 -21.34 7.36 -25.31
CA LEU A 23 -20.87 6.40 -26.31
C LEU A 23 -21.96 5.37 -26.64
N ASP A 24 -22.67 4.86 -25.63
CA ASP A 24 -23.74 3.88 -25.85
C ASP A 24 -24.88 4.47 -26.71
N GLU A 25 -25.33 5.68 -26.40
CA GLU A 25 -26.32 6.41 -27.20
C GLU A 25 -25.86 6.64 -28.65
N PHE A 26 -24.60 7.04 -28.82
CA PHE A 26 -23.99 7.20 -30.13
C PHE A 26 -23.96 5.87 -30.90
N ALA A 27 -23.52 4.79 -30.25
CA ALA A 27 -23.45 3.46 -30.84
C ALA A 27 -24.84 2.94 -31.24
N ALA A 28 -25.86 3.14 -30.40
CA ALA A 28 -27.24 2.81 -30.69
C ALA A 28 -27.79 3.58 -31.90
N THR A 29 -27.41 4.86 -32.04
CA THR A 29 -27.81 5.70 -33.17
C THR A 29 -27.14 5.24 -34.47
N VAL A 30 -25.82 5.05 -34.45
CA VAL A 30 -25.04 4.64 -35.64
C VAL A 30 -25.42 3.25 -36.13
N ARG A 31 -25.77 2.31 -35.23
CA ARG A 31 -26.24 0.96 -35.62
C ARG A 31 -27.61 0.96 -36.31
N LYS A 32 -28.44 1.97 -36.06
CA LYS A 32 -29.78 2.12 -36.64
C LYS A 32 -29.79 2.94 -37.93
N ASP A 33 -28.66 3.54 -38.30
CA ASP A 33 -28.53 4.36 -39.49
C ASP A 33 -28.52 3.48 -40.76
N PRO A 34 -29.55 3.57 -41.63
CA PRO A 34 -29.64 2.75 -42.84
C PRO A 34 -28.61 3.14 -43.90
N ASP A 35 -28.02 4.34 -43.82
CA ASP A 35 -27.06 4.86 -44.80
C ASP A 35 -25.61 4.44 -44.50
N ILE A 36 -25.40 3.73 -43.38
CA ILE A 36 -24.07 3.28 -42.94
C ILE A 36 -24.00 1.75 -43.00
N SER A 37 -22.97 1.22 -43.65
CA SER A 37 -22.69 -0.22 -43.62
C SER A 37 -22.32 -0.70 -42.22
N THR A 38 -22.56 -1.97 -41.91
CA THR A 38 -22.21 -2.57 -40.61
C THR A 38 -20.72 -2.38 -40.25
N VAL A 39 -19.84 -2.51 -41.24
CA VAL A 39 -18.39 -2.27 -41.10
C VAL A 39 -18.09 -0.79 -40.86
N GLY A 40 -18.77 0.11 -41.57
CA GLY A 40 -18.64 1.57 -41.38
C GLY A 40 -19.13 2.03 -40.01
N ALA A 41 -20.22 1.42 -39.51
CA ALA A 41 -20.75 1.65 -38.18
C ALA A 41 -19.75 1.20 -37.10
N ALA A 42 -19.22 -0.01 -37.22
CA ALA A 42 -18.20 -0.53 -36.29
C ALA A 42 -16.96 0.37 -36.24
N LYS A 43 -16.48 0.84 -37.40
CA LYS A 43 -15.33 1.77 -37.47
C LYS A 43 -15.62 3.11 -36.76
N LYS A 44 -16.78 3.72 -37.01
CA LYS A 44 -17.19 4.98 -36.35
C LYS A 44 -17.31 4.82 -34.84
N ILE A 45 -17.88 3.72 -34.36
CA ILE A 45 -18.01 3.43 -32.93
C ILE A 45 -16.64 3.23 -32.30
N LYS A 46 -15.74 2.46 -32.94
CA LYS A 46 -14.35 2.26 -32.49
C LYS A 46 -13.58 3.58 -32.37
N GLU A 47 -13.62 4.43 -33.39
CA GLU A 47 -12.96 5.74 -33.38
C GLU A 47 -13.47 6.61 -32.23
N ARG A 48 -14.79 6.61 -32.01
CA ARG A 48 -15.40 7.38 -30.93
C ARG A 48 -15.04 6.82 -29.55
N ALA A 49 -15.00 5.51 -29.39
CA ALA A 49 -14.60 4.85 -28.15
C ALA A 49 -13.14 5.14 -27.79
N LEU A 50 -12.23 5.17 -28.77
CA LEU A 50 -10.83 5.56 -28.58
C LEU A 50 -10.69 7.04 -28.18
N LEU A 51 -11.52 7.93 -28.71
CA LEU A 51 -11.56 9.33 -28.26
C LEU A 51 -12.04 9.45 -26.81
N TYR A 52 -13.10 8.74 -26.43
CA TYR A 52 -13.54 8.70 -25.05
C TYR A 52 -12.49 8.09 -24.14
N ARG A 53 -11.82 7.02 -24.56
CA ARG A 53 -10.71 6.45 -23.78
C ARG A 53 -9.57 7.46 -23.59
N ARG A 54 -9.18 8.22 -24.61
CA ARG A 54 -8.17 9.28 -24.44
C ARG A 54 -8.66 10.39 -23.53
N HIS A 55 -9.92 10.78 -23.64
CA HIS A 55 -10.53 11.74 -22.73
C HIS A 55 -10.53 11.21 -21.29
N VAL A 56 -10.81 9.90 -21.14
CA VAL A 56 -10.68 9.20 -19.88
C VAL A 56 -9.21 9.26 -19.43
N ALA A 57 -8.22 8.85 -20.21
CA ALA A 57 -6.82 8.97 -19.81
C ALA A 57 -6.31 10.42 -19.56
N THR A 58 -6.87 11.44 -20.21
CA THR A 58 -6.33 12.83 -20.11
C THR A 58 -7.03 13.72 -19.11
N VAL A 59 -8.36 13.60 -18.97
CA VAL A 59 -9.16 14.32 -17.97
C VAL A 59 -9.36 13.46 -16.72
N ILE A 60 -9.28 12.13 -16.90
CA ILE A 60 -9.75 11.10 -15.98
C ILE A 60 -8.66 10.00 -15.77
N ASP A 61 -7.36 10.32 -15.79
CA ASP A 61 -6.34 9.45 -15.16
C ASP A 61 -6.15 9.75 -13.68
N GLY A 62 -7.10 10.46 -13.10
CA GLY A 62 -7.12 10.75 -11.69
C GLY A 62 -6.04 11.74 -11.33
N GLN A 63 -5.22 12.25 -12.26
CA GLN A 63 -4.12 13.15 -11.92
C GLN A 63 -4.60 14.31 -11.04
N HIS A 64 -5.77 14.89 -11.31
CA HIS A 64 -6.31 15.91 -10.42
C HIS A 64 -6.84 15.36 -9.09
N ALA A 65 -7.64 14.28 -9.09
CA ALA A 65 -8.19 13.68 -7.87
C ALA A 65 -7.09 13.08 -6.96
N ILE A 66 -6.17 12.33 -7.56
CA ILE A 66 -4.93 11.80 -6.98
C ILE A 66 -4.03 12.95 -6.52
N PHE A 67 -3.86 14.02 -7.28
CA PHE A 67 -3.07 15.18 -6.84
C PHE A 67 -3.70 15.84 -5.62
N VAL A 68 -5.00 16.13 -5.65
CA VAL A 68 -5.74 16.70 -4.51
C VAL A 68 -5.67 15.77 -3.30
N ALA A 69 -5.84 14.46 -3.50
CA ALA A 69 -5.69 13.45 -2.46
C ALA A 69 -4.25 13.39 -1.91
N THR A 70 -3.24 13.46 -2.77
CA THR A 70 -1.81 13.42 -2.39
C THR A 70 -1.42 14.65 -1.60
N GLU A 71 -1.83 15.84 -2.04
CA GLU A 71 -1.63 17.09 -1.32
C GLU A 71 -2.32 17.05 0.05
N ARG A 72 -3.58 16.58 0.11
CA ARG A 72 -4.28 16.48 1.39
C ARG A 72 -3.65 15.46 2.34
N LYS A 73 -3.25 14.30 1.84
CA LYS A 73 -2.47 13.31 2.59
C LYS A 73 -1.16 13.90 3.11
N ARG A 74 -0.48 14.71 2.30
CA ARG A 74 0.75 15.40 2.69
C ARG A 74 0.50 16.41 3.81
N GLU A 75 -0.57 17.19 3.72
CA GLU A 75 -0.96 18.14 4.78
C GLU A 75 -1.23 17.41 6.10
N ILE A 76 -2.00 16.32 6.06
CA ILE A 76 -2.27 15.49 7.25
C ILE A 76 -0.98 14.84 7.76
N GLY A 77 -0.13 14.35 6.86
CA GLY A 77 1.19 13.82 7.20
C GLY A 77 2.06 14.82 7.96
N GLN A 78 2.05 16.09 7.55
CA GLN A 78 2.76 17.17 8.27
C GLN A 78 2.22 17.41 9.68
N LEU A 79 0.92 17.17 9.92
CA LEU A 79 0.37 17.23 11.28
C LEU A 79 0.93 16.10 12.14
N PHE A 80 1.03 14.89 11.59
CA PHE A 80 1.65 13.76 12.28
C PHE A 80 3.16 13.97 12.50
N ASP A 81 3.88 14.56 11.55
CA ASP A 81 5.29 14.89 11.72
C ASP A 81 5.49 15.90 12.85
N ARG A 82 4.59 16.87 13.01
CA ARG A 82 4.61 17.80 14.15
C ARG A 82 4.32 17.11 15.48
N LEU A 83 3.43 16.12 15.48
CA LEU A 83 3.16 15.32 16.68
C LEU A 83 4.42 14.58 17.15
N PHE A 84 5.27 14.16 16.21
CA PHE A 84 6.51 13.44 16.48
C PHE A 84 7.76 14.32 16.35
N ALA A 85 7.59 15.64 16.45
CA ALA A 85 8.69 16.57 16.28
C ALA A 85 9.79 16.33 17.32
N VAL A 86 11.03 16.57 16.89
CA VAL A 86 12.19 16.54 17.77
C VAL A 86 11.99 17.63 18.84
N PRO A 87 12.22 17.33 20.12
CA PRO A 87 12.07 18.29 21.21
C PRO A 87 12.92 19.54 20.96
N SER A 88 12.33 20.70 21.23
CA SER A 88 12.88 22.02 20.93
C SER A 88 13.67 22.62 22.09
N SER A 89 13.44 22.12 23.32
CA SER A 89 14.08 22.62 24.53
C SER A 89 14.83 21.51 25.28
N GLN A 90 15.86 21.89 26.05
CA GLN A 90 16.57 20.95 26.94
C GLN A 90 15.64 20.29 27.96
N HIS A 91 14.64 21.02 28.45
CA HIS A 91 13.65 20.49 29.37
C HIS A 91 12.81 19.37 28.74
N GLU A 92 12.34 19.57 27.50
CA GLU A 92 11.62 18.54 26.74
C GLU A 92 12.50 17.33 26.45
N ILE A 93 13.77 17.52 26.11
CA ILE A 93 14.72 16.42 25.90
C ILE A 93 14.84 15.55 27.15
N LEU A 94 15.03 16.17 28.32
CA LEU A 94 15.15 15.46 29.59
C LEU A 94 13.85 14.74 29.98
N LEU A 95 12.70 15.39 29.75
CA LEU A 95 11.40 14.79 29.99
C LEU A 95 11.16 13.56 29.10
N MET A 96 11.43 13.68 27.80
CA MET A 96 11.32 12.56 26.86
C MET A 96 12.28 11.42 27.22
N ALA A 97 13.50 11.72 27.65
CA ALA A 97 14.45 10.70 28.12
C ALA A 97 13.92 9.95 29.35
N SER A 98 13.34 10.66 30.31
CA SER A 98 12.70 10.07 31.50
C SER A 98 11.52 9.18 31.13
N VAL A 99 10.67 9.61 30.19
CA VAL A 99 9.55 8.81 29.69
C VAL A 99 10.04 7.53 29.02
N ARG A 100 11.06 7.62 28.16
CA ARG A 100 11.63 6.43 27.48
C ARG A 100 12.20 5.43 28.49
N ASP A 101 12.97 5.92 29.46
CA ASP A 101 13.54 5.08 30.52
C ASP A 101 12.45 4.41 31.36
N HIS A 102 11.38 5.14 31.72
CA HIS A 102 10.24 4.57 32.42
C HIS A 102 9.60 3.43 31.62
N VAL A 103 9.27 3.65 30.34
CA VAL A 103 8.67 2.64 29.46
C VAL A 103 9.59 1.42 29.28
N ALA A 104 10.89 1.64 29.13
CA ALA A 104 11.87 0.57 28.98
C ALA A 104 11.96 -0.32 30.23
N ARG A 105 11.83 0.27 31.43
CA ARG A 105 11.88 -0.47 32.70
C ARG A 105 10.62 -1.27 33.03
N LEU A 106 9.48 -0.95 32.40
CA LEU A 106 8.26 -1.74 32.59
C LEU A 106 8.47 -3.19 32.11
N PRO A 107 7.92 -4.19 32.81
CA PRO A 107 7.84 -5.55 32.31
C PRO A 107 7.17 -5.60 30.93
N ALA A 108 7.59 -6.51 30.05
CA ALA A 108 7.08 -6.58 28.68
C ALA A 108 5.54 -6.70 28.61
N SER A 109 4.94 -7.45 29.55
CA SER A 109 3.48 -7.60 29.67
C SER A 109 2.77 -6.29 30.05
N GLU A 110 3.36 -5.49 30.95
CA GLU A 110 2.80 -4.23 31.43
C GLU A 110 3.03 -3.09 30.44
N ARG A 111 4.14 -3.13 29.70
CA ARG A 111 4.51 -2.11 28.71
C ARG A 111 3.44 -1.95 27.65
N THR A 112 2.94 -3.05 27.07
CA THR A 112 1.90 -2.98 26.04
C THR A 112 0.59 -2.40 26.59
N SER A 113 0.18 -2.81 27.80
CA SER A 113 -1.01 -2.27 28.46
C SER A 113 -0.87 -0.78 28.78
N PHE A 114 0.30 -0.36 29.28
CA PHE A 114 0.61 1.04 29.55
C PHE A 114 0.52 1.88 28.27
N LEU A 115 1.20 1.46 27.20
CA LEU A 115 1.19 2.15 25.92
C LEU A 115 -0.22 2.25 25.34
N SER A 116 -1.03 1.19 25.44
CA SER A 116 -2.42 1.22 25.01
C SER A 116 -3.30 2.16 25.85
N ALA A 117 -3.07 2.23 27.16
CA ALA A 117 -3.83 3.11 28.05
C ALA A 117 -3.52 4.59 27.74
N TYR A 118 -2.24 4.91 27.51
CA TYR A 118 -1.75 6.26 27.33
C TYR A 118 -1.48 6.65 25.87
N ALA A 119 -2.02 5.92 24.89
CA ALA A 119 -1.85 6.25 23.47
C ALA A 119 -2.34 7.66 23.07
N GLY A 120 -3.20 8.30 23.87
CA GLY A 120 -3.62 9.70 23.67
C GLY A 120 -2.62 10.74 24.19
N ASP A 121 -1.56 10.33 24.88
CA ASP A 121 -0.56 11.23 25.44
C ASP A 121 0.46 11.63 24.36
N ARG A 122 0.44 12.91 23.99
CA ARG A 122 1.34 13.47 22.96
C ARG A 122 2.80 13.40 23.36
N MET A 123 3.14 13.60 24.64
CA MET A 123 4.51 13.55 25.13
C MET A 123 5.05 12.13 25.07
N LEU A 124 4.24 11.15 25.49
CA LEU A 124 4.59 9.73 25.37
C LEU A 124 4.77 9.32 23.91
N ALA A 125 3.83 9.69 23.05
CA ALA A 125 3.88 9.39 21.62
C ALA A 125 5.13 9.98 20.96
N ALA A 126 5.43 11.26 21.22
CA ALA A 126 6.61 11.93 20.72
C ALA A 126 7.92 11.33 21.26
N ALA A 127 7.96 10.97 22.56
CA ALA A 127 9.12 10.35 23.17
C ALA A 127 9.46 8.99 22.53
N ILE A 128 8.46 8.19 22.19
CA ILE A 128 8.63 6.88 21.54
C ILE A 128 8.93 7.03 20.04
N ALA A 129 8.30 7.99 19.36
CA ALA A 129 8.53 8.23 17.94
C ALA A 129 9.97 8.68 17.65
N THR A 130 10.54 9.52 18.52
CA THR A 130 11.89 10.09 18.35
C THR A 130 13.02 9.18 18.85
N ALA A 131 12.70 8.03 19.44
CA ALA A 131 13.68 7.04 19.90
C ALA A 131 13.77 5.83 18.97
N PRO A 132 14.98 5.27 18.77
CA PRO A 132 15.11 3.91 18.26
C PRO A 132 14.32 2.90 19.11
N PRO A 133 13.69 1.86 18.51
CA PRO A 133 12.83 0.91 19.23
C PRO A 133 13.49 0.28 20.47
N TYR A 134 14.78 -0.06 20.37
CA TYR A 134 15.52 -0.70 21.46
C TYR A 134 15.67 0.20 22.71
N LEU A 135 15.66 1.54 22.57
CA LEU A 135 15.76 2.46 23.71
C LEU A 135 14.46 2.55 24.53
N VAL A 136 13.33 2.13 23.96
CA VAL A 136 12.03 2.05 24.64
C VAL A 136 11.65 0.60 24.97
N GLY A 137 12.55 -0.35 24.72
CA GLY A 137 12.30 -1.78 24.90
C GLY A 137 11.23 -2.33 23.94
N LEU A 138 11.01 -1.71 22.79
CA LEU A 138 10.07 -2.19 21.79
C LEU A 138 10.81 -2.77 20.59
N ASP A 139 10.21 -3.75 19.93
CA ASP A 139 10.57 -4.06 18.55
C ASP A 139 9.96 -3.01 17.60
N ALA A 140 10.41 -3.01 16.33
CA ALA A 140 9.95 -2.05 15.34
C ALA A 140 8.43 -2.14 15.11
N GLN A 141 7.89 -3.36 15.02
CA GLN A 141 6.47 -3.59 14.76
C GLN A 141 5.59 -3.04 15.89
N ARG A 142 5.95 -3.30 17.15
CA ARG A 142 5.23 -2.82 18.34
C ARG A 142 5.30 -1.31 18.47
N ARG A 143 6.44 -0.71 18.12
CA ARG A 143 6.55 0.76 18.04
C ARG A 143 5.59 1.31 17.01
N ASP A 144 5.58 0.75 15.79
CA ASP A 144 4.72 1.24 14.71
C ASP A 144 3.22 1.07 15.04
N MET A 145 2.84 -0.07 15.64
CA MET A 145 1.48 -0.30 16.14
C MET A 145 1.06 0.75 17.18
N PHE A 146 1.95 1.06 18.14
CA PHE A 146 1.66 2.09 19.14
C PHE A 146 1.54 3.48 18.51
N LEU A 147 2.40 3.83 17.55
CA LEU A 147 2.34 5.12 16.88
C LEU A 147 1.06 5.25 16.03
N ASP A 148 0.59 4.18 15.40
CA ASP A 148 -0.71 4.18 14.70
C ASP A 148 -1.88 4.38 15.68
N MET A 149 -1.87 3.67 16.80
CA MET A 149 -2.85 3.87 17.87
C MET A 149 -2.82 5.31 18.41
N ALA A 150 -1.63 5.88 18.55
CA ALA A 150 -1.48 7.25 19.03
C ALA A 150 -2.05 8.27 18.03
N LYS A 151 -1.78 8.11 16.73
CA LYS A 151 -2.42 8.92 15.68
C LYS A 151 -3.93 8.85 15.76
N ARG A 152 -4.50 7.64 15.84
CA ARG A 152 -5.96 7.41 15.94
C ARG A 152 -6.59 8.05 17.18
N ARG A 153 -5.88 8.11 18.30
CA ARG A 153 -6.39 8.73 19.53
C ARG A 153 -6.22 10.24 19.58
N ILE A 154 -5.13 10.76 19.04
CA ILE A 154 -4.77 12.18 19.13
C ILE A 154 -5.42 12.98 17.99
N HIS A 155 -5.58 12.35 16.83
CA HIS A 155 -6.07 12.92 15.57
C HIS A 155 -7.11 11.99 14.92
N PRO A 156 -8.23 11.69 15.60
CA PRO A 156 -9.23 10.74 15.09
C PRO A 156 -9.84 11.22 13.77
N ASP A 157 -10.10 12.52 13.64
CA ASP A 157 -10.73 13.11 12.47
C ASP A 157 -9.80 13.05 11.26
N GLU A 158 -8.52 13.35 11.43
CA GLU A 158 -7.55 13.29 10.32
C GLU A 158 -7.24 11.85 9.89
N VAL A 159 -7.25 10.88 10.82
CA VAL A 159 -7.10 9.47 10.44
C VAL A 159 -8.34 8.97 9.69
N ALA A 160 -9.54 9.33 10.15
CA ALA A 160 -10.77 9.01 9.41
C ALA A 160 -10.76 9.66 8.01
N GLU A 161 -10.32 10.91 7.90
CA GLU A 161 -10.18 11.60 6.62
C GLU A 161 -9.18 10.90 5.68
N LEU A 162 -8.03 10.44 6.20
CA LEU A 162 -7.07 9.66 5.40
C LEU A 162 -7.70 8.37 4.86
N GLU A 163 -8.43 7.64 5.70
CA GLU A 163 -9.12 6.41 5.30
C GLU A 163 -10.20 6.70 4.24
N GLU A 164 -10.95 7.79 4.37
CA GLU A 164 -11.91 8.25 3.36
C GLU A 164 -11.22 8.60 2.03
N ILE A 165 -10.09 9.31 2.07
CA ILE A 165 -9.32 9.67 0.88
C ILE A 165 -8.77 8.41 0.20
N ASP A 166 -8.24 7.45 0.96
CA ASP A 166 -7.74 6.18 0.42
C ASP A 166 -8.84 5.38 -0.30
N GLN A 167 -10.03 5.31 0.31
CA GLN A 167 -11.19 4.66 -0.30
C GLN A 167 -11.63 5.38 -1.58
N ALA A 168 -11.72 6.71 -1.57
CA ALA A 168 -12.12 7.50 -2.73
C ALA A 168 -11.14 7.32 -3.90
N VAL A 169 -9.84 7.30 -3.64
CA VAL A 169 -8.81 7.07 -4.67
C VAL A 169 -8.93 5.65 -5.24
N ALA A 170 -9.11 4.64 -4.38
CA ALA A 170 -9.30 3.26 -4.83
C ALA A 170 -10.57 3.09 -5.69
N GLU A 171 -11.65 3.78 -5.33
CA GLU A 171 -12.91 3.78 -6.08
C GLU A 171 -12.76 4.45 -7.45
N VAL A 172 -12.00 5.54 -7.53
CA VAL A 172 -11.66 6.20 -8.81
C VAL A 172 -10.91 5.24 -9.72
N TYR A 173 -9.86 4.56 -9.23
CA TYR A 173 -9.10 3.59 -10.04
C TYR A 173 -10.00 2.46 -10.55
N ARG A 174 -10.86 1.92 -9.69
CA ARG A 174 -11.82 0.87 -10.09
C ARG A 174 -12.79 1.38 -11.14
N SER A 175 -13.32 2.58 -10.97
CA SER A 175 -14.29 3.18 -11.90
C SER A 175 -13.68 3.45 -13.27
N VAL A 176 -12.41 3.88 -13.33
CA VAL A 176 -11.68 4.02 -14.60
C VAL A 176 -11.58 2.67 -15.31
N GLN A 177 -11.13 1.62 -14.60
CA GLN A 177 -11.01 0.29 -15.18
C GLN A 177 -12.35 -0.26 -15.68
N GLU A 178 -13.43 -0.07 -14.91
CA GLU A 178 -14.77 -0.49 -15.35
C GLU A 178 -15.27 0.32 -16.54
N ALA A 179 -15.06 1.64 -16.55
CA ALA A 179 -15.43 2.46 -17.69
C ALA A 179 -14.66 2.06 -18.96
N GLU A 180 -13.36 1.78 -18.86
CA GLU A 180 -12.58 1.27 -20.01
C GLU A 180 -13.12 -0.06 -20.54
N LYS A 181 -13.51 -0.98 -19.65
CA LYS A 181 -14.17 -2.23 -20.06
C LYS A 181 -15.48 -1.97 -20.77
N MET A 182 -16.35 -1.12 -20.22
CA MET A 182 -17.64 -0.77 -20.82
C MET A 182 -17.46 -0.10 -22.19
N LEU A 183 -16.52 0.84 -22.32
CA LEU A 183 -16.21 1.48 -23.60
C LEU A 183 -15.73 0.46 -24.65
N ALA A 184 -14.90 -0.51 -24.25
CA ALA A 184 -14.45 -1.59 -25.11
C ALA A 184 -15.62 -2.50 -25.52
N GLU A 185 -16.50 -2.87 -24.59
CA GLU A 185 -17.69 -3.69 -24.86
C GLU A 185 -18.66 -3.02 -25.83
N VAL A 186 -18.97 -1.73 -25.63
CA VAL A 186 -19.85 -0.96 -26.52
C VAL A 186 -19.27 -0.90 -27.94
N ALA A 187 -17.94 -0.86 -28.07
CA ALA A 187 -17.25 -0.83 -29.36
C ALA A 187 -16.94 -2.22 -29.96
N ASP A 188 -17.34 -3.31 -29.29
CA ASP A 188 -17.02 -4.69 -29.65
C ASP A 188 -15.50 -4.95 -29.78
N LEU A 189 -14.76 -4.33 -28.87
CA LEU A 189 -13.31 -4.43 -28.74
C LEU A 189 -12.96 -5.30 -27.54
N ARG A 190 -11.79 -5.92 -27.60
CA ARG A 190 -11.16 -6.62 -26.49
C ARG A 190 -9.91 -5.85 -26.07
N VAL A 191 -9.72 -5.70 -24.76
CA VAL A 191 -8.47 -5.20 -24.19
C VAL A 191 -7.43 -6.32 -24.27
N ALA A 192 -6.29 -6.06 -24.89
CA ALA A 192 -5.18 -6.98 -25.01
C ALA A 192 -4.48 -7.22 -23.66
N ARG A 193 -3.55 -8.18 -23.60
CA ARG A 193 -2.85 -8.55 -22.36
C ARG A 193 -2.00 -7.43 -21.76
N ASP A 194 -1.58 -6.48 -22.57
CA ASP A 194 -0.85 -5.28 -22.14
C ASP A 194 -1.74 -4.26 -21.42
N GLY A 195 -3.07 -4.45 -21.40
CA GLY A 195 -4.03 -3.49 -20.84
C GLY A 195 -4.19 -2.22 -21.70
N GLU A 196 -3.30 -2.01 -22.67
CA GLU A 196 -3.21 -0.77 -23.43
C GLU A 196 -3.79 -0.89 -24.85
N THR A 197 -3.72 -2.07 -25.46
CA THR A 197 -4.14 -2.25 -26.85
C THR A 197 -5.59 -2.71 -26.93
N TRP A 198 -6.43 -2.06 -27.75
CA TRP A 198 -7.82 -2.46 -27.99
C TRP A 198 -7.93 -3.11 -29.38
N LEU A 199 -8.17 -4.42 -29.40
CA LEU A 199 -8.28 -5.25 -30.60
C LEU A 199 -9.74 -5.48 -30.96
N ALA A 200 -10.09 -5.57 -32.24
CA ALA A 200 -11.45 -5.99 -32.60
C ALA A 200 -11.67 -7.45 -32.17
N ARG A 201 -12.84 -7.78 -31.60
CA ARG A 201 -13.13 -9.18 -31.19
C ARG A 201 -13.03 -10.19 -32.34
N HIS A 202 -13.17 -9.74 -33.58
CA HIS A 202 -13.17 -10.57 -34.78
C HIS A 202 -11.82 -10.62 -35.54
N GLU A 203 -10.77 -9.95 -35.09
CA GLU A 203 -9.48 -9.89 -35.81
C GLU A 203 -8.54 -11.10 -35.58
N GLU A 204 -8.87 -12.04 -34.70
CA GLU A 204 -7.95 -13.14 -34.34
C GLU A 204 -7.98 -14.36 -35.28
N ASP A 205 -8.92 -14.44 -36.23
CA ASP A 205 -9.03 -15.63 -37.10
C ASP A 205 -8.19 -15.55 -38.39
N THR A 206 -7.60 -14.39 -38.70
CA THR A 206 -6.84 -14.21 -39.95
C THR A 206 -5.31 -14.12 -39.79
N THR A 207 -4.79 -13.90 -38.57
CA THR A 207 -3.35 -13.78 -38.33
C THR A 207 -2.66 -15.09 -37.93
N LYS A 208 -3.41 -16.20 -37.74
CA LYS A 208 -2.84 -17.54 -37.43
C LYS A 208 -2.68 -18.48 -38.63
N ARG A 209 -2.89 -18.02 -39.88
CA ARG A 209 -2.62 -18.81 -41.10
C ARG A 209 -1.59 -18.14 -42.03
N ARG A 210 -0.43 -17.76 -41.50
CA ARG A 210 0.80 -17.73 -42.29
C ARG A 210 1.77 -18.73 -41.67
N GLU A 211 1.95 -19.80 -42.42
CA GLU A 211 2.83 -20.94 -42.20
C GLU A 211 4.25 -20.48 -41.80
N GLY A 212 4.82 -21.11 -40.78
CA GLY A 212 6.28 -21.22 -40.70
C GLY A 212 6.94 -21.12 -39.34
N ASP A 213 6.27 -20.59 -38.30
CA ASP A 213 6.95 -20.41 -37.01
C ASP A 213 6.01 -20.77 -35.85
N VAL A 214 5.95 -22.07 -35.55
CA VAL A 214 5.36 -22.57 -34.31
C VAL A 214 6.37 -22.31 -33.19
N ARG A 215 6.45 -21.05 -32.75
CA ARG A 215 6.99 -20.76 -31.41
C ARG A 215 5.91 -21.13 -30.41
N ASP A 216 6.23 -22.08 -29.53
CA ASP A 216 5.41 -22.45 -28.40
C ASP A 216 5.51 -21.34 -27.35
N PRO A 217 4.50 -20.43 -27.25
CA PRO A 217 4.57 -19.31 -26.35
C PRO A 217 4.46 -19.74 -24.88
N VAL A 218 4.00 -20.98 -24.62
CA VAL A 218 3.99 -21.56 -23.28
C VAL A 218 5.39 -22.04 -22.93
N GLY A 219 6.11 -22.66 -23.87
CA GLY A 219 7.52 -23.04 -23.71
C GLY A 219 8.43 -21.83 -23.45
N ASP A 220 8.24 -20.73 -24.17
CA ASP A 220 9.04 -19.50 -23.98
C ASP A 220 8.72 -18.81 -22.63
N LEU A 221 7.46 -18.83 -22.18
CA LEU A 221 7.07 -18.29 -20.88
C LEU A 221 7.52 -19.18 -19.71
N VAL A 222 7.56 -20.50 -19.88
CA VAL A 222 8.09 -21.44 -18.88
C VAL A 222 9.60 -21.28 -18.77
N ALA A 223 10.32 -21.16 -19.89
CA ALA A 223 11.77 -20.92 -19.88
C ALA A 223 12.14 -19.56 -19.26
N GLU A 224 11.34 -18.52 -19.49
CA GLU A 224 11.55 -17.20 -18.87
C GLU A 224 11.21 -17.24 -17.37
N ALA A 225 10.16 -17.96 -16.97
CA ALA A 225 9.81 -18.16 -15.57
C ALA A 225 10.88 -18.98 -14.81
N GLU A 226 11.45 -20.00 -15.45
CA GLU A 226 12.58 -20.78 -14.91
C GLU A 226 13.85 -19.94 -14.77
N ARG A 227 14.17 -19.07 -15.76
CA ARG A 227 15.29 -18.11 -15.64
C ARG A 227 15.08 -17.09 -14.51
N MET A 228 13.86 -16.58 -14.35
CA MET A 228 13.53 -15.65 -13.27
C MET A 228 13.56 -16.34 -11.90
N LEU A 229 13.26 -17.65 -11.85
CA LEU A 229 13.37 -18.46 -10.64
C LEU A 229 14.84 -18.76 -10.29
N ASP A 230 15.69 -19.08 -11.27
CA ASP A 230 17.12 -19.31 -11.08
C ASP A 230 17.85 -18.03 -10.61
N VAL A 231 17.47 -16.86 -11.13
CA VAL A 231 17.98 -15.56 -10.67
C VAL A 231 17.49 -15.21 -9.24
N ALA A 232 16.35 -15.76 -8.81
CA ALA A 232 15.83 -15.58 -7.46
C ALA A 232 16.40 -16.60 -6.45
N THR A 233 16.88 -17.76 -6.91
CA THR A 233 17.52 -18.79 -6.09
C THR A 233 19.04 -18.69 -6.01
N ASP A 234 19.69 -17.88 -6.86
CA ASP A 234 21.10 -17.53 -6.70
C ASP A 234 21.29 -16.47 -5.59
N LYS A 235 20.74 -16.79 -4.41
CA LYS A 235 21.18 -16.23 -3.15
C LYS A 235 22.58 -16.75 -2.90
N ALA A 236 23.52 -15.82 -2.94
CA ALA A 236 24.68 -15.68 -2.06
C ALA A 236 25.54 -16.94 -1.85
N PRO A 237 26.87 -16.87 -2.07
CA PRO A 237 27.76 -17.94 -1.62
C PRO A 237 27.49 -18.23 -0.14
N PRO A 238 27.45 -19.51 0.26
CA PRO A 238 27.19 -19.88 1.64
C PRO A 238 28.15 -19.11 2.55
N PRO A 239 27.69 -18.60 3.71
CA PRO A 239 28.58 -17.94 4.65
C PRO A 239 29.73 -18.90 4.95
N LYS A 240 30.97 -18.41 4.78
CA LYS A 240 32.15 -19.11 5.26
C LYS A 240 31.87 -19.48 6.70
N GLN A 241 31.91 -20.77 7.01
CA GLN A 241 31.92 -21.24 8.38
C GLN A 241 33.12 -20.58 9.05
N GLU A 242 32.87 -19.58 9.89
CA GLU A 242 33.84 -19.16 10.89
C GLU A 242 34.07 -20.37 11.77
N GLU A 243 35.27 -20.94 11.66
CA GLU A 243 35.81 -21.88 12.64
C GLU A 243 35.65 -21.24 14.01
N THR A 244 34.73 -21.81 14.79
CA THR A 244 34.56 -21.46 16.18
C THR A 244 35.86 -21.83 16.90
N PRO A 245 36.56 -20.89 17.56
CA PRO A 245 37.69 -21.28 18.39
C PRO A 245 37.17 -22.24 19.46
N ALA A 246 37.89 -23.36 19.62
CA ALA A 246 37.60 -24.41 20.57
C ALA A 246 37.24 -23.81 21.93
N GLY A 247 36.05 -24.14 22.40
CA GLY A 247 35.53 -23.67 23.68
C GLY A 247 36.48 -24.03 24.81
N ASP A 248 36.76 -23.05 25.67
CA ASP A 248 37.33 -23.30 26.97
C ASP A 248 36.42 -24.26 27.75
N PRO A 249 36.99 -25.24 28.46
CA PRO A 249 36.21 -26.18 29.26
C PRO A 249 35.46 -25.44 30.38
N PRO A 250 34.26 -25.91 30.76
CA PRO A 250 33.45 -25.29 31.79
C PRO A 250 34.19 -25.25 33.13
N PRO A 251 34.01 -24.20 33.96
CA PRO A 251 34.60 -24.12 35.27
C PRO A 251 34.13 -25.29 36.14
N ALA A 252 35.09 -25.90 36.84
CA ALA A 252 34.88 -26.99 37.76
C ALA A 252 33.80 -26.64 38.79
N ALA A 253 32.89 -27.60 39.01
CA ALA A 253 31.85 -27.54 40.00
C ALA A 253 32.45 -27.19 41.38
N VAL A 254 32.01 -26.06 41.94
CA VAL A 254 32.32 -25.68 43.31
C VAL A 254 31.57 -26.66 44.23
N PRO A 255 32.25 -27.32 45.18
CA PRO A 255 31.60 -28.23 46.11
C PRO A 255 30.63 -27.48 47.03
N ALA A 256 29.48 -28.11 47.26
CA ALA A 256 28.46 -27.67 48.19
C ALA A 256 29.06 -27.46 49.59
N VAL A 257 28.89 -26.26 50.14
CA VAL A 257 29.17 -25.96 51.54
C VAL A 257 28.00 -26.51 52.37
N PRO A 258 28.28 -27.32 53.41
CA PRO A 258 27.24 -27.87 54.27
C PRO A 258 26.58 -26.80 55.13
N ALA A 259 25.30 -27.02 55.41
CA ALA A 259 24.52 -26.25 56.36
C ALA A 259 25.01 -26.46 57.79
N GLU A 260 25.30 -25.36 58.49
CA GLU A 260 25.25 -25.23 59.95
C GLU A 260 24.20 -24.13 60.20
N GLY A 261 23.13 -24.29 60.98
CA GLY A 261 22.97 -25.10 62.18
C GLY A 261 23.02 -24.19 63.40
N ASP A 262 21.84 -23.89 63.98
CA ASP A 262 21.55 -23.37 65.34
C ASP A 262 22.20 -22.03 65.78
N GLY A 263 21.45 -20.94 66.01
CA GLY A 263 20.60 -20.66 67.19
C GLY A 263 21.33 -19.69 68.15
N PRO A 264 20.74 -19.12 69.24
CA PRO A 264 19.35 -18.93 69.61
C PRO A 264 18.98 -17.45 69.92
N ALA A 265 17.74 -17.26 70.34
CA ALA A 265 17.13 -16.03 70.84
C ALA A 265 17.79 -15.43 72.10
N ALA A 266 17.74 -14.09 72.20
CA ALA A 266 17.69 -13.24 73.39
C ALA A 266 17.44 -11.80 72.90
N ALA A 267 16.62 -10.93 73.49
CA ALA A 267 15.66 -10.97 74.59
C ALA A 267 14.63 -9.86 74.34
#